data_AF-A0A8B7DKN6-F1
#
_entry.id   AF-A0A8B7DKN6-F1
#
_cell.length_a   1.000
_cell.length_b   1.000
_cell.length_c   1.000
_cell.angle_alpha   90.00
_cell.angle_beta   90.00
_cell.angle_gamma   90.00
#
_symmetry.space_group_name_H-M   'P 1'
#
loop_
_entity.id
_entity.type
_entity.pdbx_description
1 polymer ?
#
loop_
_entity_poly.entity_id
_entity_poly.type
_entity_poly.pdbx_seq_one_letter_code
_entity_poly.pdbx_strand_id
1 'polypeptide(L)'
;MDKVKLNTSLVCKITRKRKIKDKNKIFHNGWTEKYAFIKRNNKPICLICNIELAHNKTCNVKRHYETIHKKFSEEYLLSLNYRKNKIELLKTKNKNQQLNISSYSQESINTTEANVLSVLDPSNSKIQRLVSQISISRHTIERRISDISIDVEQQLLNDLKNCEAFSLAVDESTDIEDKPQMAVFVRYVTSGVIVKEELLDFVKLKDTTRGVDIKEALNNALLKANVTINKLVSVATDGASAMARKYLGLIGLIKSDP
;
A
#
# COMPACT_ATOMS: atom_id res chain seq x y z
N MET A 1 1.30 87.25 5.00
CA MET A 1 -0.05 86.81 5.39
C MET A 1 -0.06 85.31 5.47
N ASP A 2 -0.17 84.82 6.70
CA ASP A 2 -0.23 83.43 7.10
C ASP A 2 -1.43 82.68 6.52
N LYS A 3 -1.25 81.38 6.24
CA LYS A 3 -1.88 80.32 7.05
C LYS A 3 -1.38 78.93 6.63
N VAL A 4 -0.80 78.30 7.64
CA VAL A 4 -0.48 76.88 7.82
C VAL A 4 -1.60 75.95 7.32
N LYS A 5 -1.23 74.89 6.58
CA LYS A 5 -1.95 73.61 6.60
C LYS A 5 -0.97 72.49 6.93
N LEU A 6 -1.00 72.06 8.18
CA LEU A 6 -0.50 70.77 8.64
C LEU A 6 -1.24 69.67 7.87
N ASN A 7 -0.51 68.75 7.25
CA ASN A 7 -1.05 67.43 6.98
C ASN A 7 -0.10 66.36 7.54
N THR A 8 -0.46 65.92 8.73
CA THR A 8 0.01 64.75 9.43
C THR A 8 -0.30 63.48 8.63
N SER A 9 0.71 62.79 8.15
CA SER A 9 0.70 61.32 8.24
C SER A 9 2.12 60.83 8.43
N LEU A 10 2.45 60.53 9.69
CA LEU A 10 3.61 59.72 10.01
C LEU A 10 3.55 58.44 9.19
N VAL A 11 4.68 58.16 8.53
CA VAL A 11 5.05 56.85 8.02
C VAL A 11 4.96 55.85 9.18
N CYS A 12 3.79 55.26 9.38
CA CYS A 12 3.63 54.14 10.27
C CYS A 12 4.09 52.91 9.51
N LYS A 13 5.35 52.52 9.74
CA LYS A 13 5.86 51.18 9.45
C LYS A 13 4.87 50.18 10.05
N ILE A 14 3.98 49.63 9.22
CA ILE A 14 3.24 48.43 9.57
C ILE A 14 4.28 47.30 9.56
N THR A 15 5.00 47.16 10.67
CA THR A 15 5.57 45.86 11.05
C THR A 15 4.38 44.93 11.16
N ARG A 16 4.17 44.10 10.13
CA ARG A 16 3.19 43.00 10.17
C ARG A 16 3.49 42.20 11.45
N LYS A 17 2.68 42.40 12.49
CA LYS A 17 2.68 41.56 13.68
C LYS A 17 2.48 40.13 13.19
N ARG A 18 3.51 39.28 13.32
CA ARG A 18 3.44 37.85 12.99
C ARG A 18 2.26 37.24 13.72
N LYS A 19 1.21 36.81 13.00
CA LYS A 19 0.04 36.15 13.59
C LYS A 19 0.46 34.75 14.05
N ILE A 20 0.06 34.38 15.27
CA ILE A 20 0.28 33.07 15.91
C ILE A 20 -0.27 31.87 15.09
N LYS A 21 -1.09 32.14 14.05
CA LYS A 21 -1.75 31.14 13.20
C LYS A 21 -0.83 30.35 12.25
N ASP A 22 0.42 30.77 12.05
CA ASP A 22 1.34 30.09 11.12
C ASP A 22 2.12 28.92 11.74
N LYS A 23 2.13 28.78 13.08
CA LYS A 23 2.83 27.68 13.77
C LYS A 23 2.13 26.32 13.69
N ASN A 24 0.84 26.28 13.36
CA ASN A 24 -0.01 25.07 13.39
C ASN A 24 -0.25 24.42 12.01
N LYS A 25 0.63 24.65 11.03
CA LYS A 25 0.58 23.97 9.71
C LYS A 25 1.78 23.07 9.44
N ILE A 26 2.71 22.96 10.39
CA ILE A 26 3.95 22.21 10.24
C ILE A 26 3.82 20.91 11.02
N PHE A 27 4.26 19.81 10.42
CA PHE A 27 4.32 18.51 11.09
C PHE A 27 5.27 18.57 12.30
N HIS A 28 4.86 18.05 13.45
CA HIS A 28 5.70 18.02 14.65
C HIS A 28 6.36 16.65 14.83
N ASN A 29 7.70 16.61 14.91
CA ASN A 29 8.46 15.36 15.02
C ASN A 29 8.06 14.51 16.23
N GLY A 30 7.64 15.14 17.33
CA GLY A 30 7.14 14.46 18.53
C GLY A 30 5.83 13.66 18.31
N TRP A 31 5.13 13.84 17.18
CA TRP A 31 3.98 13.02 16.82
C TRP A 31 4.38 11.59 16.45
N THR A 32 5.63 11.38 16.03
CA THR A 32 6.15 10.04 15.74
C THR A 32 6.13 9.18 16.99
N GLU A 33 6.69 9.68 18.08
CA GLU A 33 6.75 8.95 19.34
C GLU A 33 5.40 8.93 20.05
N LYS A 34 4.67 10.05 20.04
CA LYS A 34 3.41 10.17 20.80
C LYS A 34 2.22 9.49 20.14
N TYR A 35 2.13 9.56 18.82
CA TYR A 35 0.93 9.14 18.07
C TYR A 35 1.25 8.16 16.93
N ALA A 36 2.51 7.74 16.76
CA ALA A 36 2.94 6.88 15.65
C ALA A 36 2.67 7.48 14.26
N PHE A 37 2.89 8.79 14.10
CA PHE A 37 2.75 9.48 12.80
C PHE A 37 4.10 9.88 12.20
N ILE A 38 4.21 9.85 10.87
CA ILE A 38 5.36 10.39 10.13
C ILE A 38 4.92 11.42 9.10
N LYS A 39 5.87 12.24 8.61
CA LYS A 39 5.63 13.23 7.56
C LYS A 39 5.88 12.61 6.19
N ARG A 40 4.89 12.69 5.28
CA ARG A 40 5.05 12.36 3.85
C ARG A 40 4.37 13.44 3.00
N ASN A 41 5.04 13.95 1.97
CA ASN A 41 4.51 15.03 1.10
C ASN A 41 3.88 16.20 1.87
N ASN A 42 4.50 16.58 2.98
CA ASN A 42 4.02 17.63 3.88
C ASN A 42 2.69 17.36 4.61
N LYS A 43 2.27 16.10 4.72
CA LYS A 43 1.09 15.66 5.48
C LYS A 43 1.43 14.57 6.51
N PRO A 44 0.60 14.39 7.55
CA PRO A 44 0.78 13.34 8.55
C PRO A 44 0.23 12.02 8.02
N ILE A 45 1.04 10.95 8.08
CA ILE A 45 0.60 9.58 7.81
C ILE A 45 0.73 8.74 9.08
N CYS A 46 -0.32 7.98 9.41
CA CYS A 46 -0.30 7.04 10.52
C CYS A 46 0.51 5.80 10.17
N LEU A 47 1.46 5.39 11.01
CA LEU A 47 2.26 4.17 10.81
C LEU A 47 1.50 2.88 11.12
N ILE A 48 0.34 2.94 11.77
CA ILE A 48 -0.43 1.77 12.20
C ILE A 48 -1.42 1.34 11.11
N CYS A 49 -2.08 2.30 10.46
CA CYS A 49 -3.09 2.06 9.43
C CYS A 49 -2.79 2.70 8.06
N ASN A 50 -1.67 3.40 7.90
CA ASN A 50 -1.28 4.11 6.68
C ASN A 50 -2.24 5.20 6.18
N ILE A 51 -3.19 5.65 7.01
CA ILE A 51 -4.11 6.73 6.65
C ILE A 51 -3.37 8.08 6.64
N GLU A 52 -3.51 8.84 5.55
CA GLU A 52 -3.03 10.21 5.41
C GLU A 52 -4.08 11.22 5.91
N LEU A 53 -3.67 12.14 6.78
CA LEU A 53 -4.53 13.21 7.26
C LEU A 53 -4.41 14.46 6.39
N ALA A 54 -5.55 15.07 6.05
CA ALA A 54 -5.58 16.26 5.20
C ALA A 54 -4.89 17.49 5.83
N HIS A 55 -4.79 17.56 7.16
CA HIS A 55 -4.24 18.72 7.86
C HIS A 55 -3.25 18.35 8.96
N ASN A 56 -2.12 19.06 9.00
CA ASN A 56 -1.10 19.02 10.05
C ASN A 56 -1.60 19.70 11.34
N LYS A 57 -2.61 19.14 12.00
CA LYS A 57 -3.12 19.64 13.28
C LYS A 57 -2.98 18.57 14.36
N THR A 58 -2.47 18.96 15.52
CA THR A 58 -2.35 18.07 16.69
C THR A 58 -3.69 17.45 17.07
N CYS A 59 -4.79 18.20 17.00
CA CYS A 59 -6.13 17.67 17.30
C CYS A 59 -6.54 16.55 16.33
N ASN A 60 -6.15 16.62 15.07
CA ASN A 60 -6.48 15.59 14.08
C ASN A 60 -5.68 14.32 14.32
N VAL A 61 -4.37 14.46 14.52
CA VAL A 61 -3.45 13.36 14.81
C VAL A 61 -3.84 12.66 16.11
N LYS A 62 -4.08 13.43 17.17
CA LYS A 62 -4.48 12.92 18.49
C LYS A 62 -5.83 12.20 18.40
N ARG A 63 -6.85 12.83 17.82
CA ARG A 63 -8.18 12.23 17.66
C ARG A 63 -8.11 10.91 16.90
N HIS A 64 -7.43 10.89 15.74
CA HIS A 64 -7.27 9.66 14.97
C HIS A 64 -6.61 8.55 15.80
N TYR A 65 -5.53 8.87 16.51
CA TYR A 65 -4.82 7.90 17.34
C TYR A 65 -5.70 7.35 18.48
N GLU A 66 -6.42 8.21 19.19
CA GLU A 66 -7.26 7.82 20.33
C GLU A 66 -8.53 7.06 19.91
N THR A 67 -9.14 7.42 18.78
CA THR A 67 -10.39 6.78 18.33
C THR A 67 -10.16 5.50 17.55
N ILE A 68 -9.12 5.44 16.71
CA ILE A 68 -8.85 4.30 15.83
C ILE A 68 -7.85 3.32 16.47
N HIS A 69 -6.89 3.81 17.25
CA HIS A 69 -5.77 3.03 17.79
C HIS A 69 -5.74 3.00 19.32
N LYS A 70 -6.93 3.01 19.96
CA LYS A 70 -7.09 2.93 21.41
C LYS A 70 -6.32 1.74 22.02
N LYS A 71 -6.49 0.53 21.45
CA LYS A 71 -5.78 -0.69 21.89
C LYS A 71 -4.26 -0.54 21.85
N PHE A 72 -3.72 0.08 20.79
CA PHE A 72 -2.29 0.32 20.67
C PHE A 72 -1.78 1.29 21.75
N SER A 73 -2.60 2.28 22.13
CA SER A 73 -2.25 3.21 23.20
C SER A 73 -2.23 2.56 24.59
N GLU A 74 -3.10 1.57 24.83
CA GLU A 74 -3.18 0.80 26.06
C GLU A 74 -2.02 -0.22 26.15
N GLU A 75 -1.71 -0.91 25.04
CA GLU A 75 -0.68 -1.95 24.98
C GLU A 75 0.75 -1.39 24.95
N TYR A 76 0.97 -0.25 24.29
CA TYR A 76 2.30 0.37 24.13
C TYR A 76 2.35 1.77 24.72
N LEU A 77 2.37 1.84 26.05
CA LEU A 77 2.45 3.09 26.81
C LEU A 77 3.72 3.89 26.45
N LEU A 78 3.61 5.23 26.51
CA LEU A 78 4.66 6.17 26.08
C LEU A 78 6.01 6.00 26.78
N SER A 79 6.00 5.53 28.03
CA SER A 79 7.19 5.33 28.86
C SER A 79 7.94 4.02 28.60
N LEU A 80 7.37 3.10 27.81
CA LEU A 80 7.95 1.78 27.60
C LEU A 80 8.96 1.76 26.45
N ASN A 81 10.14 1.17 26.68
CA ASN A 81 11.13 0.93 25.62
C ASN A 81 10.57 0.07 24.47
N TYR A 82 9.62 -0.83 24.77
CA TYR A 82 8.89 -1.63 23.77
C TYR A 82 8.18 -0.78 22.72
N ARG A 83 7.66 0.40 23.10
CA ARG A 83 6.99 1.31 22.17
C ARG A 83 7.96 1.84 21.12
N LYS A 84 9.18 2.22 21.52
CA LYS A 84 10.21 2.72 20.60
C LYS A 84 10.57 1.65 19.58
N ASN A 85 10.81 0.42 20.03
CA ASN A 85 11.09 -0.72 19.14
C ASN A 85 9.94 -0.98 18.17
N LYS A 86 8.68 -0.93 18.64
CA LYS A 86 7.50 -1.12 17.79
C LYS A 86 7.38 -0.01 16.74
N ILE A 87 7.62 1.25 17.10
CA ILE A 87 7.58 2.38 16.16
C ILE A 87 8.67 2.23 15.09
N GLU A 88 9.89 1.79 15.44
CA GLU A 88 10.96 1.52 14.47
C GLU A 88 10.61 0.38 13.50
N LEU A 89 10.00 -0.70 14.01
CA LEU A 89 9.48 -1.78 13.16
C LEU A 89 8.41 -1.26 12.19
N LEU A 90 7.47 -0.43 12.66
CA LEU A 90 6.44 0.16 11.81
C LEU A 90 7.01 1.13 10.77
N LYS A 91 8.03 1.93 11.12
CA LYS A 91 8.76 2.75 10.14
C LYS A 91 9.43 1.90 9.07
N THR A 92 10.05 0.79 9.46
CA THR A 92 10.71 -0.13 8.53
C THR A 92 9.70 -0.78 7.59
N LYS A 93 8.57 -1.26 8.11
CA LYS A 93 7.47 -1.77 7.29
C LYS A 93 6.92 -0.72 6.32
N ASN A 94 6.71 0.51 6.79
CA ASN A 94 6.23 1.60 5.95
C ASN A 94 7.24 1.97 4.84
N LYS A 95 8.55 1.96 5.13
CA LYS A 95 9.60 2.12 4.11
C LYS A 95 9.60 0.98 3.10
N ASN A 96 9.50 -0.27 3.55
CA ASN A 96 9.47 -1.43 2.66
C ASN A 96 8.22 -1.46 1.77
N GLN A 97 7.07 -1.01 2.26
CA GLN A 97 5.87 -0.82 1.43
C GLN A 97 6.06 0.29 0.37
N GLN A 98 6.87 1.32 0.66
CA GLN A 98 7.24 2.31 -0.36
C GLN A 98 8.21 1.73 -1.38
N LEU A 99 9.19 0.94 -0.90
CA LEU A 99 10.16 0.25 -1.75
C LEU A 99 9.48 -0.77 -2.65
N ASN A 100 8.51 -1.57 -2.21
CA ASN A 100 7.87 -2.55 -3.10
C ASN A 100 7.04 -1.92 -4.25
N ILE A 101 6.64 -0.65 -4.13
CA ILE A 101 5.98 0.08 -5.23
C ILE A 101 7.02 0.81 -6.10
N SER A 102 8.10 1.34 -5.49
CA SER A 102 9.14 2.06 -6.21
C SER A 102 10.21 1.15 -6.82
N SER A 103 10.69 0.10 -6.17
CA SER A 103 11.70 -0.84 -6.70
C SER A 103 11.15 -1.63 -7.88
N TYR A 104 9.87 -2.02 -7.83
CA TYR A 104 9.23 -2.72 -8.93
C TYR A 104 9.00 -1.83 -10.16
N SER A 105 8.94 -0.51 -9.97
CA SER A 105 8.94 0.46 -11.08
C SER A 105 10.35 0.95 -11.46
N GLN A 106 11.30 1.00 -10.51
CA GLN A 106 12.65 1.53 -10.71
C GLN A 106 13.62 0.49 -11.28
N GLU A 107 13.53 -0.79 -10.89
CA GLU A 107 14.35 -1.86 -11.49
C GLU A 107 14.05 -2.00 -12.98
N SER A 108 12.79 -1.81 -13.37
CA SER A 108 12.40 -1.87 -14.76
C SER A 108 12.70 -0.58 -15.54
N ILE A 109 12.68 0.60 -14.90
CA ILE A 109 13.10 1.88 -15.54
C ILE A 109 14.61 1.90 -15.77
N ASN A 110 15.39 1.38 -14.84
CA ASN A 110 16.84 1.40 -14.90
C ASN A 110 17.42 0.46 -15.96
N THR A 111 16.71 -0.57 -16.43
CA THR A 111 17.21 -1.46 -17.49
C THR A 111 17.34 -0.79 -18.86
N THR A 112 16.62 0.31 -19.14
CA THR A 112 16.83 1.09 -20.39
C THR A 112 17.88 2.19 -20.24
N GLU A 113 17.96 2.85 -19.08
CA GLU A 113 19.04 3.82 -18.80
C GLU A 113 20.39 3.11 -18.72
N ALA A 114 20.50 2.03 -17.94
CA ALA A 114 21.75 1.31 -17.72
C ALA A 114 22.25 0.55 -18.96
N ASN A 115 21.37 0.00 -19.81
CA ASN A 115 21.82 -0.75 -20.99
C ASN A 115 22.36 0.14 -22.12
N VAL A 116 21.81 1.35 -22.32
CA VAL A 116 22.35 2.28 -23.33
C VAL A 116 23.59 3.01 -22.79
N LEU A 117 23.60 3.36 -21.49
CA LEU A 117 24.72 4.07 -20.86
C LEU A 117 25.95 3.18 -20.62
N SER A 118 25.76 1.90 -20.27
CA SER A 118 26.88 0.96 -20.10
C SER A 118 27.58 0.63 -21.43
N VAL A 119 26.86 0.68 -22.55
CA VAL A 119 27.38 0.36 -23.88
C VAL A 119 28.13 1.54 -24.52
N LEU A 120 27.76 2.78 -24.22
CA LEU A 120 28.34 3.96 -24.88
C LEU A 120 29.41 4.67 -24.05
N ASP A 121 29.09 5.13 -22.83
CA ASP A 121 30.03 5.75 -21.87
C ASP A 121 29.30 6.04 -20.54
N PRO A 122 29.46 5.19 -19.51
CA PRO A 122 28.77 5.35 -18.24
C PRO A 122 29.19 6.59 -17.45
N SER A 123 30.31 7.23 -17.80
CA SER A 123 30.82 8.43 -17.12
C SER A 123 30.28 9.75 -17.70
N ASN A 124 29.60 9.68 -18.86
CA ASN A 124 29.15 10.88 -19.57
C ASN A 124 27.78 11.38 -19.08
N SER A 125 27.82 12.32 -18.13
CA SER A 125 26.62 12.95 -17.55
C SER A 125 25.71 13.65 -18.56
N LYS A 126 26.23 14.07 -19.71
CA LYS A 126 25.44 14.70 -20.77
C LYS A 126 24.56 13.70 -21.52
N ILE A 127 25.11 12.51 -21.81
CA ILE A 127 24.36 11.41 -22.45
C ILE A 127 23.28 10.90 -21.49
N GLN A 128 23.61 10.74 -20.21
CA GLN A 128 22.64 10.34 -19.16
C GLN A 128 21.43 11.28 -19.13
N ARG A 129 21.69 12.59 -19.16
CA ARG A 129 20.62 13.60 -19.16
C ARG A 129 19.78 13.58 -20.44
N LEU A 130 20.38 13.29 -21.59
CA LEU A 130 19.64 13.23 -22.86
C LEU A 130 18.75 12.00 -22.91
N VAL A 131 19.25 10.84 -22.46
CA VAL A 131 18.49 9.59 -22.41
C VAL A 131 17.30 9.70 -21.44
N SER A 132 17.49 10.31 -20.26
CA SER A 132 16.42 10.50 -19.28
C SER A 132 15.32 11.46 -19.73
N GLN A 133 15.62 12.31 -20.73
CA GLN A 133 14.66 13.24 -21.34
C GLN A 133 13.87 12.61 -22.50
N ILE A 134 14.23 11.40 -22.94
CA ILE A 134 13.49 10.72 -24.01
C ILE A 134 12.17 10.19 -23.44
N SER A 135 11.07 10.70 -23.98
CA SER A 135 9.74 10.18 -23.68
C SER A 135 9.60 8.76 -24.25
N ILE A 136 9.23 7.82 -23.39
CA ILE A 136 8.96 6.44 -23.80
C ILE A 136 7.54 6.37 -24.36
N SER A 137 7.36 5.63 -25.47
CA SER A 137 6.03 5.45 -26.07
C SER A 137 5.09 4.67 -25.15
N ARG A 138 3.77 4.89 -25.29
CA ARG A 138 2.74 4.11 -24.57
C ARG A 138 2.94 2.60 -24.75
N HIS A 139 3.22 2.16 -25.98
CA HIS A 139 3.40 0.74 -26.30
C HIS A 139 4.63 0.14 -25.63
N THR A 140 5.72 0.90 -25.49
CA THR A 140 6.91 0.45 -24.77
C THR A 140 6.63 0.32 -23.27
N ILE A 141 5.88 1.26 -22.69
CA ILE A 141 5.47 1.20 -21.28
C ILE A 141 4.56 -0.02 -21.05
N GLU A 142 3.56 -0.21 -21.91
CA GLU A 142 2.64 -1.35 -21.87
C GLU A 142 3.38 -2.69 -21.94
N ARG A 143 4.28 -2.85 -22.93
CA ARG A 143 5.09 -4.07 -23.07
C ARG A 143 5.91 -4.32 -21.82
N ARG A 144 6.55 -3.29 -21.27
CA ARG A 144 7.35 -3.42 -20.04
C ARG A 144 6.49 -3.85 -18.86
N ILE A 145 5.31 -3.24 -18.67
CA ILE A 145 4.37 -3.66 -17.61
C ILE A 145 3.98 -5.12 -17.80
N SER A 146 3.72 -5.56 -19.03
CA SER A 146 3.39 -6.95 -19.33
C SER A 146 4.55 -7.90 -19.02
N ASP A 147 5.77 -7.57 -19.44
CA ASP A 147 6.96 -8.41 -19.21
C ASP A 147 7.23 -8.57 -17.71
N ILE A 148 7.13 -7.46 -16.97
CA ILE A 148 7.25 -7.42 -15.51
C ILE A 148 6.15 -8.27 -14.85
N SER A 149 4.89 -8.09 -15.27
CA SER A 149 3.75 -8.84 -14.72
C SER A 149 3.92 -10.36 -14.90
N ILE A 150 4.39 -10.79 -16.06
CA ILE A 150 4.68 -12.20 -16.36
C ILE A 150 5.78 -12.72 -15.43
N ASP A 151 6.84 -11.94 -15.21
CA ASP A 151 7.94 -12.33 -14.33
C ASP A 151 7.49 -12.47 -12.86
N VAL A 152 6.71 -11.52 -12.33
CA VAL A 152 6.15 -11.66 -10.96
C VAL A 152 5.19 -12.82 -10.84
N GLU A 153 4.34 -13.04 -11.84
CA GLU A 153 3.43 -14.19 -11.85
C GLU A 153 4.22 -15.50 -11.81
N GLN A 154 5.26 -15.64 -12.64
CA GLN A 154 6.13 -16.81 -12.65
C GLN A 154 6.84 -17.03 -11.31
N GLN A 155 7.37 -15.98 -10.69
CA GLN A 155 8.00 -16.06 -9.37
C GLN A 155 7.01 -16.54 -8.30
N LEU A 156 5.79 -15.98 -8.28
CA LEU A 156 4.73 -16.39 -7.36
C LEU A 156 4.35 -17.87 -7.56
N LEU A 157 4.11 -18.29 -8.81
CA LEU A 157 3.73 -19.67 -9.11
C LEU A 157 4.83 -20.66 -8.74
N ASN A 158 6.10 -20.31 -8.96
CA ASN A 158 7.24 -21.12 -8.55
C ASN A 158 7.35 -21.24 -7.02
N ASP A 159 7.13 -20.15 -6.30
CA ASP A 159 7.10 -20.13 -4.84
C ASP A 159 5.95 -21.00 -4.29
N LEU A 160 4.76 -20.91 -4.88
CA LEU A 160 3.60 -21.72 -4.49
C LEU A 160 3.78 -23.21 -4.77
N LYS A 161 4.44 -23.57 -5.88
CA LYS A 161 4.76 -24.97 -6.18
C LYS A 161 5.65 -25.60 -5.10
N ASN A 162 6.63 -24.83 -4.64
CA ASN A 162 7.63 -25.27 -3.66
C ASN A 162 7.25 -24.95 -2.20
N CYS A 163 6.09 -24.34 -1.94
CA CYS A 163 5.67 -23.99 -0.59
C CYS A 163 5.38 -25.23 0.26
N GLU A 164 5.55 -25.13 1.57
CA GLU A 164 5.21 -26.21 2.52
C GLU A 164 3.71 -26.26 2.78
N ALA A 165 3.10 -25.09 2.93
CA ALA A 165 1.70 -24.91 3.25
C ALA A 165 1.24 -23.52 2.81
N PHE A 166 -0.05 -23.40 2.50
CA PHE A 166 -0.66 -22.12 2.21
C PHE A 166 -2.09 -22.01 2.77
N SER A 167 -2.54 -20.77 2.90
CA SER A 167 -3.91 -20.39 3.23
C SER A 167 -4.41 -19.39 2.21
N LEU A 168 -5.71 -19.37 1.98
CA LEU A 168 -6.36 -18.43 1.08
C LEU A 168 -7.14 -17.38 1.87
N ALA A 169 -7.16 -16.15 1.40
CA ALA A 169 -8.13 -15.15 1.81
C ALA A 169 -8.92 -14.74 0.57
N VAL A 170 -10.23 -14.95 0.62
CA VAL A 170 -11.13 -14.73 -0.50
C VAL A 170 -12.11 -13.64 -0.12
N ASP A 171 -12.19 -12.62 -0.96
CA ASP A 171 -13.09 -11.48 -0.76
C ASP A 171 -13.91 -11.21 -2.03
N GLU A 172 -15.18 -10.90 -1.85
CA GLU A 172 -16.07 -10.48 -2.93
C GLU A 172 -16.04 -8.95 -3.02
N SER A 173 -15.83 -8.44 -4.22
CA SER A 173 -15.82 -7.01 -4.53
C SER A 173 -16.65 -6.75 -5.79
N THR A 174 -16.85 -5.47 -6.13
CA THR A 174 -17.47 -5.05 -7.38
C THR A 174 -16.48 -4.22 -8.20
N ASP A 175 -16.51 -4.38 -9.52
CA ASP A 175 -15.74 -3.52 -10.41
C ASP A 175 -16.44 -2.16 -10.65
N ILE A 176 -15.86 -1.29 -11.48
CA ILE A 176 -16.41 0.04 -11.77
C ILE A 176 -17.72 0.00 -12.57
N GLU A 177 -18.05 -1.16 -13.16
CA GLU A 177 -19.31 -1.41 -13.87
C GLU A 177 -20.32 -2.16 -12.96
N ASP A 178 -20.09 -2.20 -11.64
CA ASP A 178 -20.87 -2.94 -10.64
C ASP A 178 -20.97 -4.45 -10.90
N LYS A 179 -20.01 -5.04 -11.63
CA LYS A 179 -19.94 -6.49 -11.85
C LYS A 179 -19.22 -7.15 -10.67
N PRO A 180 -19.74 -8.27 -10.13
CA PRO A 180 -19.10 -8.97 -9.03
C PRO A 180 -17.77 -9.60 -9.47
N GLN A 181 -16.74 -9.39 -8.67
CA GLN A 181 -15.40 -9.93 -8.84
C GLN A 181 -14.88 -10.48 -7.52
N MET A 182 -14.06 -11.52 -7.58
CA MET A 182 -13.50 -12.17 -6.41
C MET A 182 -11.98 -11.94 -6.39
N ALA A 183 -11.50 -11.35 -5.31
CA ALA A 183 -10.07 -11.24 -5.04
C ALA A 183 -9.62 -12.50 -4.28
N VAL A 184 -8.58 -13.16 -4.79
CA VAL A 184 -7.99 -14.33 -4.15
C VAL A 184 -6.58 -13.98 -3.71
N PHE A 185 -6.37 -13.87 -2.41
CA PHE A 185 -5.05 -13.73 -1.80
C PHE A 185 -4.55 -15.08 -1.32
N VAL A 186 -3.25 -15.31 -1.48
CA VAL A 186 -2.57 -16.50 -1.00
C VAL A 186 -1.50 -16.10 -0.01
N ARG A 187 -1.57 -16.72 1.18
CA ARG A 187 -0.55 -16.59 2.22
C ARG A 187 0.13 -17.93 2.39
N TYR A 188 1.42 -18.00 2.11
CA TYR A 188 2.17 -19.25 2.03
C TYR A 188 3.49 -19.18 2.78
N VAL A 189 4.02 -20.37 3.12
CA VAL A 189 5.31 -20.53 3.78
C VAL A 189 6.31 -21.12 2.79
N THR A 190 7.38 -20.39 2.53
CA THR A 190 8.51 -20.86 1.72
C THR A 190 9.37 -21.85 2.51
N SER A 191 10.23 -22.62 1.83
CA SER A 191 11.13 -23.59 2.48
C SER A 191 12.09 -22.94 3.49
N GLY A 192 12.38 -21.64 3.36
CA GLY A 192 13.14 -20.85 4.34
C GLY A 192 12.34 -20.44 5.58
N VAL A 193 11.11 -20.95 5.77
CA VAL A 193 10.19 -20.59 6.86
C VAL A 193 9.80 -19.11 6.85
N ILE A 194 9.86 -18.49 5.66
CA ILE A 194 9.41 -17.10 5.45
C ILE A 194 7.96 -17.14 5.00
N VAL A 195 7.11 -16.44 5.74
CA VAL A 195 5.70 -16.24 5.40
C VAL A 195 5.58 -15.08 4.41
N LYS A 196 4.96 -15.33 3.27
CA LYS A 196 4.61 -14.33 2.27
C LYS A 196 3.10 -14.29 2.06
N GLU A 197 2.59 -13.14 1.62
CA GLU A 197 1.19 -12.93 1.30
C GLU A 197 1.13 -12.13 0.00
N GLU A 198 0.50 -12.69 -1.01
CA GLU A 198 0.47 -12.15 -2.37
C GLU A 198 -0.93 -12.30 -2.96
N LEU A 199 -1.25 -11.47 -3.95
CA LEU A 199 -2.47 -11.60 -4.74
C LEU A 199 -2.28 -12.70 -5.78
N LEU A 200 -3.17 -13.70 -5.77
CA LEU A 200 -3.13 -14.82 -6.73
C LEU A 200 -3.88 -14.47 -8.02
N ASP A 201 -5.13 -14.04 -7.91
CA ASP A 201 -5.93 -13.68 -9.08
C ASP A 201 -7.09 -12.74 -8.71
N PHE A 202 -7.57 -12.00 -9.71
CA PHE A 202 -8.84 -11.27 -9.70
C PHE A 202 -9.81 -11.95 -10.68
N VAL A 203 -10.75 -12.72 -10.12
CA VAL A 203 -11.64 -13.55 -10.93
C VAL A 203 -12.98 -12.87 -11.10
N LYS A 204 -13.40 -12.63 -12.35
CA LYS A 204 -14.75 -12.14 -12.63
C LYS A 204 -15.79 -13.23 -12.33
N LEU A 205 -16.82 -12.91 -11.57
CA LEU A 205 -17.95 -13.80 -11.32
C LEU A 205 -18.99 -13.60 -12.42
N LYS A 206 -19.51 -14.70 -12.98
CA LYS A 206 -20.25 -14.65 -14.25
C LYS A 206 -21.59 -13.91 -14.14
N ASP A 207 -22.32 -14.00 -13.03
CA ASP A 207 -23.58 -13.27 -12.80
C ASP A 207 -24.05 -13.31 -11.34
N THR A 208 -23.75 -14.39 -10.61
CA THR A 208 -24.23 -14.61 -9.25
C THR A 208 -23.09 -14.81 -8.27
N THR A 209 -23.34 -14.43 -7.02
CA THR A 209 -22.38 -14.50 -5.91
C THR A 209 -22.72 -15.67 -5.00
N ARG A 210 -23.24 -16.78 -5.53
CA ARG A 210 -23.57 -17.95 -4.69
C ARG A 210 -22.29 -18.71 -4.39
N GLY A 211 -22.24 -19.41 -3.26
CA GLY A 211 -21.05 -20.16 -2.87
C GLY A 211 -20.58 -21.20 -3.91
N VAL A 212 -21.50 -21.75 -4.72
CA VAL A 212 -21.16 -22.66 -5.82
C VAL A 212 -20.39 -21.97 -6.96
N ASP A 213 -20.81 -20.76 -7.34
CA ASP A 213 -20.18 -20.00 -8.42
C ASP A 213 -18.80 -19.50 -7.97
N ILE A 214 -18.71 -19.06 -6.70
CA ILE A 214 -17.46 -18.67 -6.03
C ILE A 214 -16.50 -19.86 -5.96
N LYS A 215 -16.98 -21.05 -5.60
CA LYS A 215 -16.16 -22.26 -5.55
C LYS A 215 -15.65 -22.65 -6.93
N GLU A 216 -16.49 -22.62 -7.95
CA GLU A 216 -16.07 -22.90 -9.33
C GLU A 216 -14.99 -21.91 -9.78
N ALA A 217 -15.20 -20.62 -9.54
CA ALA A 217 -14.24 -19.56 -9.84
C ALA A 217 -12.91 -19.78 -9.10
N LEU A 218 -12.96 -20.16 -7.82
CA LEU A 218 -11.78 -20.43 -7.01
C LEU A 218 -11.01 -21.65 -7.53
N ASN A 219 -11.71 -22.73 -7.85
CA ASN A 219 -11.11 -23.94 -8.41
C ASN A 219 -10.42 -23.64 -9.74
N ASN A 220 -11.05 -22.86 -10.62
CA ASN A 220 -10.44 -22.45 -11.89
C ASN A 220 -9.17 -21.61 -11.67
N ALA A 221 -9.17 -20.70 -10.68
CA ALA A 221 -7.99 -19.91 -10.34
C ALA A 221 -6.84 -20.79 -9.80
N LEU A 222 -7.15 -21.74 -8.92
CA LEU A 222 -6.15 -22.67 -8.37
C LEU A 222 -5.61 -23.62 -9.45
N LEU A 223 -6.45 -24.09 -10.37
CA LEU A 223 -6.05 -24.90 -11.52
C LEU A 223 -5.13 -24.12 -12.47
N LYS A 224 -5.47 -22.86 -12.78
CA LYS A 224 -4.63 -21.97 -13.58
C LYS A 224 -3.27 -21.75 -12.93
N ALA A 225 -3.23 -21.61 -11.61
CA ALA A 225 -2.00 -21.48 -10.84
C ALA A 225 -1.25 -22.80 -10.64
N ASN A 226 -1.81 -23.94 -11.09
CA ASN A 226 -1.26 -25.28 -10.88
C ASN A 226 -0.95 -25.58 -9.40
N VAL A 227 -1.80 -25.08 -8.50
CA VAL A 227 -1.65 -25.28 -7.04
C VAL A 227 -2.56 -26.42 -6.59
N THR A 228 -1.96 -27.44 -5.98
CA THR A 228 -2.72 -28.56 -5.42
C THR A 228 -3.34 -28.20 -4.08
N ILE A 229 -4.63 -28.49 -3.89
CA ILE A 229 -5.36 -28.21 -2.65
C ILE A 229 -4.82 -28.96 -1.42
N ASN A 230 -4.00 -30.00 -1.61
CA ASN A 230 -3.42 -30.81 -0.53
C ASN A 230 -2.58 -30.01 0.48
N LYS A 231 -2.02 -28.86 0.08
CA LYS A 231 -1.24 -27.98 0.96
C LYS A 231 -2.06 -26.82 1.54
N LEU A 232 -3.36 -26.78 1.26
CA LEU A 232 -4.27 -25.76 1.78
C LEU A 232 -4.59 -26.04 3.25
N VAL A 233 -4.27 -25.09 4.12
CA VAL A 233 -4.48 -25.20 5.57
C VAL A 233 -5.75 -24.48 6.02
N SER A 234 -6.07 -23.34 5.39
CA SER A 234 -7.25 -22.56 5.78
C SER A 234 -7.72 -21.63 4.67
N VAL A 235 -9.00 -21.25 4.73
CA VAL A 235 -9.61 -20.23 3.89
C VAL A 235 -10.27 -19.19 4.78
N ALA A 236 -9.90 -17.92 4.62
CA ALA A 236 -10.47 -16.77 5.30
C ALA A 236 -11.45 -16.04 4.37
N THR A 237 -12.59 -15.63 4.90
CA THR A 237 -13.65 -14.93 4.17
C THR A 237 -14.28 -13.87 5.07
N ASP A 238 -14.97 -12.88 4.50
CA ASP A 238 -15.67 -11.80 5.20
C ASP A 238 -16.90 -12.24 6.03
N GLY A 239 -17.35 -13.48 5.84
CA GLY A 239 -18.51 -14.04 6.55
C GLY A 239 -19.84 -13.82 5.83
N ALA A 240 -19.85 -13.30 4.59
CA ALA A 240 -21.05 -13.21 3.79
C ALA A 240 -21.75 -14.57 3.67
N SER A 241 -23.07 -14.57 3.47
CA SER A 241 -23.84 -15.83 3.34
C SER A 241 -23.32 -16.71 2.21
N ALA A 242 -22.83 -16.11 1.12
CA ALA A 242 -22.21 -16.79 0.00
C ALA A 242 -20.91 -17.53 0.37
N MET A 243 -20.20 -17.05 1.38
CA MET A 243 -18.90 -17.55 1.81
C MET A 243 -19.03 -18.54 2.97
N ALA A 244 -19.70 -18.13 4.05
CA ALA A 244 -19.63 -18.82 5.34
C ALA A 244 -20.86 -19.70 5.66
N ARG A 245 -21.90 -19.72 4.82
CA ARG A 245 -23.10 -20.55 5.08
C ARG A 245 -22.73 -22.04 5.11
N LYS A 246 -23.24 -22.74 6.13
CA LYS A 246 -22.84 -24.12 6.48
C LYS A 246 -22.87 -25.13 5.32
N TYR A 247 -23.88 -25.08 4.46
CA TYR A 247 -24.09 -26.08 3.39
C TYR A 247 -23.96 -25.52 1.97
N LEU A 248 -24.24 -24.23 1.78
CA LEU A 248 -24.27 -23.59 0.45
C LEU A 248 -23.21 -22.50 0.29
N GLY A 249 -22.51 -22.15 1.37
CA GLY A 249 -21.41 -21.20 1.31
C GLY A 249 -20.13 -21.87 0.87
N LEU A 250 -19.20 -21.10 0.30
CA LEU A 250 -17.87 -21.57 -0.13
C LEU A 250 -17.21 -22.51 0.90
N ILE A 251 -17.13 -22.09 2.16
CA ILE A 251 -16.50 -22.87 3.24
C ILE A 251 -17.21 -24.20 3.47
N GLY A 252 -18.55 -24.20 3.43
CA GLY A 252 -19.35 -25.42 3.56
C GLY A 252 -19.11 -26.37 2.39
N LEU A 253 -19.04 -25.84 1.18
CA LEU A 253 -18.83 -26.60 -0.05
C LEU A 253 -17.42 -27.16 -0.19
N ILE A 254 -16.39 -26.46 0.29
CA ILE A 254 -15.00 -26.97 0.33
C ILE A 254 -14.89 -28.10 1.36
N LYS A 255 -15.50 -27.94 2.54
CA LYS A 255 -15.48 -28.97 3.59
C LYS A 255 -16.27 -30.24 3.23
N SER A 256 -17.19 -30.13 2.29
CA SER A 256 -18.02 -31.24 1.83
C SER A 256 -17.41 -31.98 0.63
N ASP A 257 -16.34 -31.44 0.04
CA ASP A 257 -15.59 -32.17 -0.99
C ASP A 257 -14.78 -33.31 -0.34
N PRO A 258 -14.79 -34.50 -0.96
CA PRO A 258 -14.11 -35.69 -0.44
C PRO A 258 -12.58 -35.62 -0.51
#